data_AF-A0A2E0ABE2-F1
#
_entry.id   AF-A0A2E0ABE2-F1
#
_cell.length_a   1.000
_cell.length_b   1.000
_cell.length_c   1.000
_cell.angle_alpha   90.00
_cell.angle_beta   90.00
_cell.angle_gamma   90.00
#
_symmetry.space_group_name_H-M   'P 1'
#
loop_
_entity.id
_entity.type
_entity.pdbx_description
1 polymer ?
#
loop_
_entity_poly.entity_id
_entity_poly.type
_entity_poly.pdbx_seq_one_letter_code
_entity_poly.pdbx_strand_id
1 'polypeptide(L)'
;MRIVFDTCVLVPSFLREVLLACAEVGQADYIVSHKILTEWSNVAKSKLDKLEAEIAVAEFRKTHPLAISSDAASLAQFWLPDLNDIHVLALAVEQNADAILTFNKKDFPRSEVYRYDLQILDPDEFLRNLFKKNRYEIYRVLQPILRRAQESNVEMSMLEIWKKAWLPQFGRLVERL
;
A
#
# COMPACT_ATOMS: atom_id res chain seq x y z
N MET A 1 2.10 -9.62 11.23
CA MET A 1 3.20 -8.88 10.58
C MET A 1 2.69 -7.47 10.41
N ARG A 2 3.43 -6.49 10.93
CA ARG A 2 3.09 -5.07 10.93
C ARG A 2 3.84 -4.34 9.83
N ILE A 3 3.12 -3.60 8.99
CA ILE A 3 3.67 -3.05 7.75
C ILE A 3 3.26 -1.59 7.62
N VAL A 4 4.22 -0.69 7.42
CA VAL A 4 3.89 0.68 7.03
C VAL A 4 3.60 0.72 5.53
N PHE A 5 2.43 1.26 5.16
CA PHE A 5 2.11 1.52 3.76
C PHE A 5 2.56 2.92 3.39
N ASP A 6 3.47 3.00 2.43
CA ASP A 6 3.90 4.27 1.85
C ASP A 6 2.77 4.92 1.02
N THR A 7 2.79 6.24 0.88
CA THR A 7 1.86 7.01 0.06
C THR A 7 1.77 6.46 -1.36
N CYS A 8 2.90 6.05 -1.95
CA CYS A 8 2.95 5.59 -3.35
C CYS A 8 2.10 4.34 -3.63
N VAL A 9 1.85 3.49 -2.62
CA VAL A 9 1.02 2.28 -2.77
C VAL A 9 -0.45 2.54 -2.45
N LEU A 10 -0.75 3.66 -1.79
CA LEU A 10 -2.11 4.09 -1.48
C LEU A 10 -2.72 4.94 -2.59
N VAL A 11 -1.93 5.67 -3.38
CA VAL A 11 -2.46 6.56 -4.43
C VAL A 11 -3.28 5.81 -5.49
N PRO A 12 -2.80 4.71 -6.11
CA PRO A 12 -3.54 4.04 -7.18
C PRO A 12 -4.75 3.29 -6.60
N SER A 13 -5.96 3.69 -7.00
CA SER A 13 -7.22 3.20 -6.39
C SER A 13 -7.36 1.68 -6.40
N PHE A 14 -7.17 1.05 -7.57
CA PHE A 14 -7.29 -0.40 -7.69
C PHE A 14 -6.24 -1.15 -6.85
N LEU A 15 -4.98 -0.69 -6.85
CA LEU A 15 -3.93 -1.27 -6.02
C LEU A 15 -4.28 -1.16 -4.53
N ARG A 16 -4.71 0.03 -4.09
CA ARG A 16 -5.10 0.28 -2.70
C ARG A 16 -6.23 -0.66 -2.27
N GLU A 17 -7.30 -0.77 -3.06
CA GLU A 17 -8.41 -1.68 -2.74
C GLU A 17 -7.94 -3.13 -2.62
N VAL A 18 -7.11 -3.60 -3.54
CA VAL A 18 -6.54 -4.96 -3.51
C VAL A 18 -5.66 -5.17 -2.27
N LEU A 19 -4.77 -4.22 -1.96
CA LEU A 19 -3.86 -4.30 -0.82
C LEU A 19 -4.61 -4.37 0.50
N LEU A 20 -5.59 -3.50 0.71
CA LEU A 20 -6.36 -3.46 1.95
C LEU A 20 -7.17 -4.76 2.13
N ALA A 21 -7.89 -5.19 1.09
CA ALA A 21 -8.68 -6.43 1.15
C ALA A 21 -7.82 -7.67 1.40
N CYS A 22 -6.66 -7.75 0.74
CA CYS A 22 -5.74 -8.88 0.94
C CYS A 22 -5.05 -8.83 2.30
N ALA A 23 -4.69 -7.65 2.80
CA ALA A 23 -4.05 -7.49 4.11
C ALA A 23 -4.98 -7.93 5.24
N GLU A 24 -6.27 -7.57 5.17
CA GLU A 24 -7.28 -8.02 6.12
C GLU A 24 -7.42 -9.55 6.14
N VAL A 25 -7.59 -10.17 4.96
CA VAL A 25 -7.66 -11.65 4.86
C VAL A 25 -6.36 -12.31 5.29
N GLY A 26 -5.23 -11.71 4.94
CA GLY A 26 -3.89 -12.19 5.23
C GLY A 26 -3.45 -11.98 6.68
N GLN A 27 -4.25 -11.30 7.50
CA GLN A 27 -3.92 -10.89 8.87
C GLN A 27 -2.57 -10.14 8.93
N ALA A 28 -2.36 -9.25 7.95
CA ALA A 28 -1.25 -8.32 7.92
C ALA A 28 -1.73 -6.98 8.48
N ASP A 29 -1.20 -6.60 9.64
CA ASP A 29 -1.49 -5.31 10.24
C ASP A 29 -0.79 -4.23 9.40
N TYR A 30 -1.55 -3.34 8.78
CA TYR A 30 -0.98 -2.21 8.06
C TYR A 30 -1.14 -0.92 8.86
N ILE A 31 -0.17 -0.04 8.73
CA ILE A 31 -0.10 1.24 9.43
C ILE A 31 0.18 2.36 8.45
N VAL A 32 -0.48 3.49 8.67
CA VAL A 32 -0.22 4.77 8.01
C VAL A 32 -0.22 5.88 9.05
N SER A 33 0.43 7.02 8.75
CA SER A 33 0.33 8.22 9.59
C SER A 33 -0.55 9.29 8.96
N HIS A 34 -0.87 10.34 9.72
CA HIS A 34 -1.58 11.50 9.20
C HIS A 34 -0.84 12.19 8.05
N LYS A 35 0.49 12.26 8.11
CA LYS A 35 1.34 12.79 7.05
C LYS A 35 1.27 11.97 5.76
N ILE A 36 1.34 10.64 5.83
CA ILE A 36 1.15 9.75 4.66
C ILE A 36 -0.20 10.00 3.99
N LEU A 37 -1.27 10.09 4.78
CA LEU A 37 -2.61 10.38 4.24
C LEU A 37 -2.71 11.79 3.64
N THR A 38 -1.98 12.75 4.19
CA THR A 38 -1.93 14.12 3.65
C THR A 38 -1.18 14.15 2.31
N GLU A 39 -0.06 13.44 2.21
CA GLU A 39 0.71 13.34 0.97
C GLU A 39 -0.07 12.68 -0.15
N TRP A 40 -0.87 11.67 0.16
CA TRP A 40 -1.77 11.05 -0.82
C TRP A 40 -2.66 12.11 -1.49
N SER A 41 -3.30 13.00 -0.71
CA SER A 41 -4.10 14.09 -1.29
C SER A 41 -3.29 15.12 -2.09
N ASN A 42 -2.00 15.26 -1.81
CA ASN A 42 -1.10 16.23 -2.46
C ASN A 42 -0.49 15.73 -3.78
N VAL A 43 -0.50 14.42 -4.04
CA VAL A 43 0.05 13.82 -5.28
C VAL A 43 -0.89 14.05 -6.49
N ALA A 44 -2.13 14.46 -6.24
CA ALA A 44 -3.13 14.74 -7.27
C ALA A 44 -2.65 15.77 -8.31
N LYS A 45 -2.86 15.48 -9.60
CA LYS A 45 -2.38 16.32 -10.72
C LYS A 45 -3.42 17.32 -11.21
N SER A 46 -4.69 17.06 -10.93
CA SER A 46 -5.83 17.92 -11.29
C SER A 46 -6.69 18.24 -10.07
N LYS A 47 -7.58 19.25 -10.20
CA LYS A 47 -8.56 19.56 -9.14
C LYS A 47 -9.53 18.40 -8.90
N LEU A 48 -9.89 17.67 -9.96
CA LEU A 48 -10.77 16.51 -9.87
C LEU A 48 -10.05 15.37 -9.14
N ASP A 49 -8.81 15.06 -9.54
CA ASP A 49 -7.97 14.06 -8.87
C ASP A 49 -7.81 14.38 -7.38
N LYS A 50 -7.67 15.66 -7.03
CA LYS A 50 -7.52 16.11 -5.65
C LYS A 50 -8.79 15.87 -4.84
N LEU A 51 -9.96 16.21 -5.40
CA LEU A 51 -11.24 15.95 -4.76
C LEU A 51 -11.46 14.44 -4.55
N GLU A 52 -11.14 13.62 -5.56
CA GLU A 52 -11.21 12.16 -5.46
C GLU A 52 -10.28 11.61 -4.37
N ALA A 53 -9.04 12.12 -4.30
CA ALA A 53 -8.08 11.73 -3.27
C ALA A 53 -8.54 12.15 -1.87
N GLU A 54 -9.07 13.36 -1.70
CA GLU A 54 -9.62 13.84 -0.42
C GLU A 54 -10.81 12.99 0.05
N ILE A 55 -11.73 12.64 -0.86
CA ILE A 55 -12.86 11.73 -0.55
C ILE A 55 -12.33 10.36 -0.13
N ALA A 56 -11.36 9.81 -0.85
CA ALA A 56 -10.82 8.49 -0.54
C ALA A 56 -10.02 8.47 0.78
N VAL A 57 -9.29 9.54 1.10
CA VAL A 57 -8.62 9.71 2.41
C VAL A 57 -9.66 9.83 3.53
N ALA A 58 -10.74 10.58 3.32
CA ALA A 58 -11.82 10.69 4.30
C ALA A 58 -12.49 9.35 4.57
N GLU A 59 -12.77 8.57 3.53
CA GLU A 59 -13.32 7.21 3.69
C GLU A 59 -12.32 6.29 4.39
N PHE A 60 -11.03 6.32 4.02
CA PHE A 60 -9.99 5.54 4.68
C PHE A 60 -9.93 5.83 6.20
N ARG A 61 -9.99 7.11 6.59
CA ARG A 61 -10.01 7.51 8.01
C ARG A 61 -11.21 6.95 8.77
N LYS A 62 -12.35 6.83 8.09
CA LYS A 62 -13.58 6.32 8.66
C LYS A 62 -13.59 4.79 8.75
N THR A 63 -13.08 4.09 7.74
CA THR A 63 -13.15 2.62 7.66
C THR A 63 -11.97 1.94 8.34
N HIS A 64 -10.80 2.59 8.41
CA HIS A 64 -9.57 2.01 8.96
C HIS A 64 -8.95 2.86 10.08
N PRO A 65 -9.72 3.32 11.09
CA PRO A 65 -9.19 4.20 12.14
C PRO A 65 -8.07 3.56 12.95
N LEU A 66 -8.10 2.23 13.12
CA LEU A 66 -7.07 1.48 13.86
C LEU A 66 -5.74 1.34 13.11
N ALA A 67 -5.73 1.57 11.79
CA ALA A 67 -4.51 1.57 10.99
C ALA A 67 -3.78 2.92 11.02
N ILE A 68 -4.39 3.95 11.61
CA ILE A 68 -3.84 5.32 11.61
C ILE A 68 -3.12 5.58 12.92
N SER A 69 -1.81 5.82 12.81
CA SER A 69 -0.97 6.25 13.93
C SER A 69 -0.72 7.76 13.88
N SER A 70 -0.34 8.31 15.03
CA SER A 70 0.24 9.66 15.09
C SER A 70 1.49 9.74 14.21
N ASP A 71 1.80 10.94 13.72
CA ASP A 71 3.06 11.17 13.04
C ASP A 71 4.24 10.96 14.00
N ALA A 72 5.40 10.57 13.45
CA ALA A 72 6.59 10.30 14.23
C ALA A 72 7.00 11.51 15.08
N ALA A 73 7.36 11.26 16.34
CA ALA A 73 7.66 12.32 17.30
C ALA A 73 8.95 13.10 16.94
N SER A 74 9.91 12.43 16.30
CA SER A 74 11.16 13.04 15.85
C SER A 74 11.65 12.42 14.55
N LEU A 75 12.17 13.27 13.65
CA LEU A 75 12.82 12.83 12.43
C LEU A 75 14.36 12.91 12.50
N ALA A 76 14.92 13.53 13.56
CA ALA A 76 16.31 13.97 13.60
C ALA A 76 17.35 12.85 13.61
N GLN A 77 16.97 11.66 14.09
CA GLN A 77 17.84 10.48 14.16
C GLN A 77 17.84 9.65 12.87
N PHE A 78 16.98 9.99 11.92
CA PHE A 78 16.78 9.23 10.70
C PHE A 78 17.43 9.96 9.51
N TRP A 79 17.95 9.17 8.58
CA TRP A 79 18.51 9.68 7.33
C TRP A 79 18.12 8.75 6.19
N LEU A 80 17.66 9.34 5.09
CA LEU A 80 17.43 8.69 3.82
C LEU A 80 17.88 9.63 2.69
N PRO A 81 18.19 9.10 1.49
CA PRO A 81 18.50 9.93 0.32
C PRO A 81 17.36 10.88 -0.06
N ASP A 82 16.11 10.43 0.06
CA ASP A 82 14.93 11.29 -0.07
C ASP A 82 14.46 11.74 1.31
N LEU A 83 14.51 13.06 1.56
CA LEU A 83 14.07 13.66 2.81
C LEU A 83 12.56 13.51 3.02
N ASN A 84 11.79 13.37 1.94
CA ASN A 84 10.35 13.16 2.02
C ASN A 84 10.00 11.76 2.51
N ASP A 85 10.90 10.78 2.42
CA ASP A 85 10.61 9.42 2.88
C ASP A 85 11.00 9.19 4.35
N ILE A 86 11.69 10.15 4.97
CA ILE A 86 12.18 10.04 6.35
C ILE A 86 11.03 9.81 7.34
N HIS A 87 9.86 10.43 7.13
CA HIS A 87 8.73 10.21 8.04
C HIS A 87 8.13 8.80 7.91
N VAL A 88 8.21 8.16 6.74
CA VAL A 88 7.76 6.77 6.53
C VAL A 88 8.67 5.83 7.31
N LEU A 89 9.99 6.04 7.23
CA LEU A 89 10.97 5.30 8.02
C LEU A 89 10.77 5.54 9.53
N ALA A 90 10.63 6.79 9.94
CA ALA A 90 10.44 7.15 11.34
C ALA A 90 9.19 6.49 11.92
N LEU A 91 8.06 6.53 11.19
CA LEU A 91 6.83 5.83 11.55
C LEU A 91 7.06 4.33 11.72
N ALA A 92 7.74 3.70 10.76
CA ALA A 92 8.00 2.26 10.79
C ALA A 92 8.81 1.86 12.03
N VAL A 93 9.83 2.65 12.38
CA VAL A 93 10.65 2.40 13.57
C VAL A 93 9.86 2.64 14.85
N GLU A 94 9.18 3.77 15.00
CA GLU A 94 8.43 4.09 16.22
C GLU A 94 7.25 3.13 16.48
N GLN A 95 6.63 2.62 15.41
CA GLN A 95 5.53 1.65 15.51
C GLN A 95 5.98 0.20 15.59
N ASN A 96 7.29 -0.06 15.67
CA ASN A 96 7.88 -1.41 15.65
C ASN A 96 7.32 -2.24 14.47
N ALA A 97 7.30 -1.65 13.28
CA ALA A 97 6.88 -2.34 12.07
C ALA A 97 7.94 -3.38 11.67
N ASP A 98 7.50 -4.44 11.02
CA ASP A 98 8.38 -5.44 10.41
C ASP A 98 8.85 -4.99 9.02
N ALA A 99 8.06 -4.15 8.34
CA ALA A 99 8.32 -3.78 6.96
C ALA A 99 7.72 -2.42 6.55
N ILE A 100 8.26 -1.85 5.47
CA ILE A 100 7.67 -0.77 4.68
C ILE A 100 7.29 -1.34 3.31
N LEU A 101 6.05 -1.10 2.88
CA LEU A 101 5.54 -1.48 1.56
C LEU A 101 5.59 -0.27 0.62
N THR A 102 6.44 -0.33 -0.41
CA THR A 102 6.68 0.80 -1.33
C THR A 102 7.15 0.33 -2.70
N PHE A 103 6.86 1.12 -3.74
CA PHE A 103 7.52 0.97 -5.05
C PHE A 103 8.89 1.66 -5.11
N ASN A 104 9.16 2.58 -4.19
CA ASN A 104 10.33 3.46 -4.19
C ASN A 104 11.52 2.84 -3.43
N LYS A 105 11.80 1.56 -3.65
CA LYS A 105 12.82 0.82 -2.86
C LYS A 105 14.21 1.47 -2.84
N LYS A 106 14.56 2.20 -3.90
CA LYS A 106 15.83 2.92 -4.01
C LYS A 106 15.99 4.05 -2.97
N ASP A 107 14.87 4.61 -2.51
CA ASP A 107 14.81 5.72 -1.57
C ASP A 107 14.92 5.21 -0.11
N PHE A 108 14.89 3.88 0.06
CA PHE A 108 15.12 3.17 1.31
C PHE A 108 16.33 2.23 1.19
N PRO A 109 17.58 2.75 1.13
CA PRO A 109 18.77 1.92 0.99
C PRO A 109 18.87 0.89 2.12
N ARG A 110 19.22 -0.35 1.77
CA ARG A 110 19.29 -1.46 2.73
C ARG A 110 20.19 -1.16 3.92
N SER A 111 21.29 -0.42 3.74
CA SER A 111 22.19 -0.02 4.84
C SER A 111 21.54 0.87 5.88
N GLU A 112 20.57 1.69 5.47
CA GLU A 112 19.86 2.63 6.35
C GLU A 112 18.68 1.96 7.05
N VAL A 113 18.03 1.00 6.39
CA VAL A 113 16.83 0.34 6.91
C VAL A 113 17.17 -0.86 7.80
N TYR A 114 18.21 -1.63 7.44
CA TYR A 114 18.55 -2.89 8.13
C TYR A 114 18.95 -2.69 9.60
N ARG A 115 19.50 -1.53 9.96
CA ARG A 115 19.86 -1.21 11.36
C ARG A 115 18.65 -1.10 12.31
N TYR A 116 17.45 -1.05 11.75
CA TYR A 116 16.18 -1.00 12.48
C TYR A 116 15.36 -2.28 12.33
N ASP A 117 15.98 -3.38 11.86
CA ASP A 117 15.34 -4.67 11.60
C ASP A 117 14.14 -4.62 10.63
N LEU A 118 14.09 -3.58 9.79
CA LEU A 118 13.01 -3.34 8.83
C LEU A 118 13.28 -4.01 7.48
N GLN A 119 12.21 -4.50 6.85
CA GLN A 119 12.22 -4.97 5.46
C GLN A 119 11.58 -3.96 4.52
N ILE A 120 12.05 -3.91 3.27
CA ILE A 120 11.40 -3.15 2.19
C ILE A 120 10.72 -4.13 1.23
N LEU A 121 9.39 -4.10 1.20
CA LEU A 121 8.57 -5.03 0.42
C LEU A 121 8.03 -4.37 -0.85
N ASP A 122 7.99 -5.16 -1.93
CA ASP A 122 7.26 -4.80 -3.14
C ASP A 122 5.79 -5.25 -3.02
N PRO A 123 4.81 -4.45 -3.48
CA PRO A 123 3.39 -4.83 -3.44
C PRO A 123 3.04 -6.15 -4.14
N ASP A 124 3.59 -6.41 -5.33
CA ASP A 124 3.32 -7.64 -6.09
C ASP A 124 3.92 -8.85 -5.37
N GLU A 125 5.12 -8.72 -4.82
CA GLU A 125 5.73 -9.76 -3.99
C GLU A 125 4.96 -10.02 -2.68
N PHE A 126 4.58 -8.97 -1.97
CA PHE A 126 3.83 -9.05 -0.73
C PHE A 126 2.50 -9.80 -0.93
N LEU A 127 1.72 -9.40 -1.93
CA LEU A 127 0.43 -10.02 -2.23
C LEU A 127 0.56 -11.49 -2.65
N ARG A 128 1.60 -11.85 -3.41
CA ARG A 128 1.88 -13.26 -3.72
C ARG A 128 2.17 -14.08 -2.48
N ASN A 129 2.86 -13.52 -1.49
CA ASN A 129 3.15 -14.23 -0.24
C ASN A 129 1.89 -14.44 0.60
N LEU A 130 0.99 -13.46 0.64
CA LEU A 130 -0.33 -13.64 1.26
C LEU A 130 -1.17 -14.69 0.52
N PHE A 131 -1.16 -14.67 -0.81
CA PHE A 131 -1.91 -15.60 -1.66
C PHE A 131 -1.51 -17.06 -1.46
N LYS A 132 -0.22 -17.33 -1.24
CA LYS A 132 0.27 -18.69 -0.98
C LYS A 132 -0.37 -19.30 0.27
N LYS A 133 -0.71 -18.49 1.27
CA LYS A 133 -1.26 -18.93 2.56
C LYS A 133 -2.79 -18.93 2.59
N ASN A 134 -3.43 -17.98 1.92
CA ASN A 134 -4.89 -17.72 2.00
C ASN A 134 -5.55 -17.71 0.62
N ARG A 135 -5.22 -18.71 -0.20
CA ARG A 135 -5.51 -18.71 -1.64
C ARG A 135 -6.98 -18.48 -1.97
N TYR A 136 -7.88 -19.24 -1.36
CA TYR A 136 -9.31 -19.21 -1.68
C TYR A 136 -10.00 -17.99 -1.06
N GLU A 137 -9.58 -17.60 0.13
CA GLU A 137 -10.11 -16.44 0.85
C GLU A 137 -9.75 -15.14 0.13
N ILE A 138 -8.50 -15.01 -0.33
CA ILE A 138 -8.05 -13.86 -1.13
C ILE A 138 -8.78 -13.84 -2.46
N TYR A 139 -8.87 -14.97 -3.16
CA TYR A 139 -9.63 -15.01 -4.42
C TYR A 139 -11.07 -14.52 -4.23
N ARG A 140 -11.75 -14.98 -3.17
CA ARG A 140 -13.13 -14.61 -2.84
C ARG A 140 -13.27 -13.13 -2.50
N VAL A 141 -12.38 -12.56 -1.68
CA VAL A 141 -12.47 -11.13 -1.30
C VAL A 141 -12.21 -10.21 -2.49
N LEU A 142 -11.41 -10.68 -3.46
CA LEU A 142 -11.11 -9.91 -4.66
C LEU A 142 -12.26 -9.88 -5.67
N GLN A 143 -13.10 -10.91 -5.77
CA GLN A 143 -14.18 -10.99 -6.76
C GLN A 143 -14.99 -9.69 -6.94
N PRO A 144 -15.53 -9.04 -5.89
CA PRO A 144 -16.28 -7.79 -6.05
C PRO A 144 -15.40 -6.64 -6.57
N ILE A 145 -14.11 -6.60 -6.23
CA ILE A 145 -13.17 -5.57 -6.71
C ILE A 145 -12.88 -5.80 -8.20
N LEU A 146 -12.58 -7.04 -8.60
CA LEU A 146 -12.28 -7.37 -9.99
C LEU A 146 -13.49 -7.10 -10.90
N ARG A 147 -14.70 -7.44 -10.43
CA ARG A 147 -15.94 -7.13 -11.14
C ARG A 147 -16.08 -5.64 -11.41
N ARG A 148 -15.97 -4.79 -10.37
CA ARG A 148 -16.04 -3.33 -10.54
C ARG A 148 -14.96 -2.79 -11.46
N ALA A 149 -13.74 -3.31 -11.34
CA ALA A 149 -12.61 -2.90 -12.17
C ALA A 149 -12.86 -3.22 -13.65
N GLN A 150 -13.37 -4.42 -13.96
CA GLN A 150 -13.71 -4.83 -15.32
C GLN A 150 -14.89 -4.03 -15.88
N GLU A 151 -15.93 -3.78 -15.08
CA GLU A 151 -17.07 -2.94 -15.47
C GLU A 151 -16.65 -1.50 -15.79
N SER A 152 -15.67 -0.96 -15.06
CA SER A 152 -15.15 0.39 -15.27
C SER A 152 -14.13 0.49 -16.41
N ASN A 153 -13.65 -0.66 -16.92
CA ASN A 153 -12.57 -0.73 -17.91
C ASN A 153 -12.88 -1.78 -18.98
N VAL A 154 -14.05 -1.65 -19.61
CA VAL A 154 -14.64 -2.65 -20.53
C VAL A 154 -13.69 -3.07 -21.67
N GLU A 155 -12.83 -2.17 -22.13
CA GLU A 155 -11.88 -2.41 -23.22
C GLU A 155 -10.60 -3.14 -22.79
N MET A 156 -10.33 -3.26 -21.49
CA MET A 156 -9.12 -3.89 -20.96
C MET A 156 -9.40 -5.29 -20.43
N SER A 157 -8.47 -6.21 -20.68
CA SER A 157 -8.47 -7.49 -19.97
C SER A 157 -8.04 -7.32 -18.51
N MET A 158 -8.48 -8.23 -17.63
CA MET A 158 -8.03 -8.25 -16.23
C MET A 158 -6.50 -8.29 -16.11
N LEU A 159 -5.81 -9.04 -16.97
CA LEU A 159 -4.34 -9.10 -16.97
C LEU A 159 -3.68 -7.74 -17.29
N GLU A 160 -4.31 -6.91 -18.12
CA GLU A 160 -3.85 -5.54 -18.38
C GLU A 160 -4.12 -4.62 -17.20
N ILE A 161 -5.28 -4.76 -16.54
CA ILE A 161 -5.61 -4.02 -15.31
C ILE A 161 -4.57 -4.35 -14.21
N TRP A 162 -4.27 -5.63 -13.99
CA TRP A 162 -3.23 -6.07 -13.06
C TRP A 162 -1.85 -5.48 -13.37
N LYS A 163 -1.45 -5.47 -14.65
CA LYS A 163 -0.19 -4.86 -15.09
C LYS A 163 -0.14 -3.36 -14.85
N LYS A 164 -1.23 -2.64 -15.16
CA LYS A 164 -1.34 -1.19 -14.92
C LYS A 164 -1.29 -0.85 -13.43
N ALA A 165 -1.71 -1.77 -12.58
CA ALA A 165 -1.60 -1.64 -11.12
C ALA A 165 -0.27 -2.15 -10.55
N TRP A 166 0.72 -2.48 -11.40
CA TRP A 166 2.01 -3.03 -11.00
C TRP A 166 1.93 -4.36 -10.26
N LEU A 167 0.88 -5.16 -10.51
CA LEU A 167 0.66 -6.48 -9.92
C LEU A 167 0.68 -7.63 -10.96
N PRO A 168 1.66 -7.67 -11.89
CA PRO A 168 1.63 -8.61 -13.00
C PRO A 168 1.77 -10.07 -12.56
N GLN A 169 2.50 -10.37 -11.47
CA GLN A 169 2.71 -11.75 -11.04
C GLN A 169 1.60 -12.22 -10.12
N PHE A 170 1.14 -11.38 -9.19
CA PHE A 170 -0.01 -11.66 -8.33
C PHE A 170 -1.27 -11.85 -9.17
N GLY A 171 -1.55 -10.94 -10.11
CA GLY A 171 -2.68 -11.08 -11.02
C GLY A 171 -2.68 -12.42 -11.75
N ARG A 172 -1.54 -12.86 -12.30
CA ARG A 172 -1.43 -14.19 -12.92
C ARG A 172 -1.74 -15.36 -11.99
N LEU A 173 -1.54 -15.24 -10.68
CA LEU A 173 -1.91 -16.28 -9.73
C LEU A 173 -3.42 -16.29 -9.47
N VAL A 174 -4.03 -15.10 -9.37
CA VAL A 174 -5.47 -14.94 -9.16
C VAL A 174 -6.26 -15.47 -10.36
N GLU A 175 -5.85 -15.14 -11.59
CA GLU A 175 -6.53 -15.56 -12.83
C GLU A 175 -6.44 -17.08 -13.13
N ARG A 176 -5.69 -17.85 -12.33
CA ARG A 176 -5.55 -19.31 -12.49
C ARG A 176 -6.50 -20.11 -11.59
N LEU A 177 -7.32 -19.44 -10.80
CA LEU A 177 -8.34 -20.02 -9.92
C LEU A 177 -9.73 -19.86 -10.50
#